data_AF-A0A9D1F1M7-F1
#
_entry.id   AF-A0A9D1F1M7-F1
#
_cell.length_a   1.000
_cell.length_b   1.000
_cell.length_c   1.000
_cell.angle_alpha   90.00
_cell.angle_beta   90.00
_cell.angle_gamma   90.00
#
_symmetry.space_group_name_H-M   'P 1'
#
loop_
_entity.id
_entity.type
_entity.pdbx_description
1 polymer ?
#
loop_
_entity_poly.entity_id
_entity_poly.type
_entity_poly.pdbx_seq_one_letter_code
_entity_poly.pdbx_strand_id
1 'polypeptide(L)'
;MAIQGFDYKAFAQNLTQQAQELVPPDFDQNQKAYVANTLLNFSTLAGEALYNDTESNFNADQAAMITQIIAEWSFHKSVDLIRSGIPQMHWDGIMQKIAFTIFEIAKQTFKQGLPQDQILQLIEHHVKKTYLDSIAELKTKGEIDEQLMEKASKQSNIDQMMQQMQESGEIEQAQAAQQAAQQAVQQPPTPPAPQPQPQTPNGGVPAVQRSGDVSAPKKSPYAPPKLLKLVTVALLLKRVDEDKVQSILERFDQETAGTVIKYMYVDGLEDKVDPTLTMKCLDEIAENLPGATEINKNKLIERVKEAAQNYDKNKLELALQLERQKVRRFVFNALEDEYYALPPRVADVIATHLENGV
;
A
#
# COMPACT_ATOMS: atom_id res chain seq x y z
N MET A 1 23.81 11.12 3.35
CA MET A 1 24.61 11.75 2.27
C MET A 1 23.65 12.53 1.42
N ALA A 2 24.01 13.76 1.03
CA ALA A 2 23.22 14.59 0.14
C ALA A 2 22.90 13.85 -1.17
N ILE A 3 21.66 13.94 -1.66
CA ILE A 3 21.35 13.54 -3.04
C ILE A 3 22.02 14.56 -3.96
N GLN A 4 23.15 14.18 -4.54
CA GLN A 4 23.96 15.08 -5.35
C GLN A 4 23.16 15.55 -6.58
N GLY A 5 23.02 16.86 -6.75
CA GLY A 5 22.25 17.46 -7.85
C GLY A 5 20.80 17.78 -7.53
N PHE A 6 20.31 17.51 -6.33
CA PHE A 6 18.93 17.85 -5.92
C PHE A 6 18.90 18.97 -4.88
N ASP A 7 18.69 20.22 -5.33
CA ASP A 7 18.39 21.36 -4.46
C ASP A 7 16.89 21.44 -4.20
N TYR A 8 16.43 20.72 -3.18
CA TYR A 8 15.02 20.63 -2.84
C TYR A 8 14.39 21.98 -2.48
N LYS A 9 15.16 22.93 -1.92
CA LYS A 9 14.62 24.25 -1.53
C LYS A 9 14.35 25.10 -2.76
N ALA A 10 15.31 25.15 -3.69
CA ALA A 10 15.12 25.87 -4.95
C ALA A 10 14.00 25.23 -5.78
N PHE A 11 13.93 23.89 -5.80
CA PHE A 11 12.88 23.16 -6.50
C PHE A 11 11.47 23.46 -5.95
N ALA A 12 11.29 23.38 -4.62
CA ALA A 12 10.03 23.71 -3.96
C ALA A 12 9.60 25.18 -4.20
N GLN A 13 10.54 26.12 -4.17
CA GLN A 13 10.27 27.52 -4.50
C GLN A 13 9.82 27.70 -5.94
N ASN A 14 10.46 27.02 -6.88
CA ASN A 14 10.11 27.09 -8.29
C ASN A 14 8.69 26.55 -8.55
N LEU A 15 8.36 25.37 -7.99
CA LEU A 15 7.00 24.80 -8.07
C LEU A 15 5.94 25.75 -7.49
N THR A 16 6.25 26.39 -6.36
CA THR A 16 5.35 27.35 -5.73
C THR A 16 5.11 28.57 -6.62
N GLN A 17 6.16 29.10 -7.27
CA GLN A 17 6.05 30.23 -8.18
C GLN A 17 5.18 29.89 -9.39
N GLN A 18 5.35 28.71 -9.98
CA GLN A 18 4.52 28.25 -11.10
C GLN A 18 3.05 28.11 -10.68
N ALA A 19 2.81 27.53 -9.50
CA ALA A 19 1.45 27.31 -9.01
C ALA A 19 0.70 28.60 -8.65
N GLN A 20 1.39 29.70 -8.32
CA GLN A 20 0.73 30.98 -7.99
C GLN A 20 -0.16 31.49 -9.11
N GLU A 21 0.22 31.27 -10.37
CA GLU A 21 -0.56 31.68 -11.54
C GLU A 21 -1.79 30.80 -11.76
N LEU A 22 -1.80 29.59 -11.19
CA LEU A 22 -2.86 28.59 -11.32
C LEU A 22 -3.89 28.68 -10.18
N VAL A 23 -3.61 29.42 -9.11
CA VAL A 23 -4.53 29.56 -7.98
C VAL A 23 -5.85 30.19 -8.47
N PRO A 24 -7.03 29.65 -8.11
CA PRO A 24 -8.29 30.17 -8.58
C PRO A 24 -8.46 31.68 -8.33
N PRO A 25 -8.86 32.47 -9.35
CA PRO A 25 -8.90 33.92 -9.24
C PRO A 25 -9.97 34.41 -8.25
N ASP A 26 -11.02 33.62 -8.06
CA ASP A 26 -12.13 33.84 -7.13
C ASP A 26 -11.75 33.67 -5.65
N PHE A 27 -10.57 33.12 -5.35
CA PHE A 27 -10.11 32.99 -3.97
C PHE A 27 -9.71 34.34 -3.37
N ASP A 28 -10.01 34.52 -2.08
CA ASP A 28 -9.55 35.66 -1.32
C ASP A 28 -8.04 35.58 -1.03
N GLN A 29 -7.47 36.64 -0.45
CA GLN A 29 -6.04 36.70 -0.17
C GLN A 29 -5.56 35.63 0.82
N ASN A 30 -6.38 35.27 1.81
CA ASN A 30 -6.04 34.25 2.80
C ASN A 30 -6.04 32.85 2.15
N GLN A 31 -7.07 32.55 1.35
CA GLN A 31 -7.18 31.32 0.59
C GLN A 31 -6.04 31.16 -0.42
N LYS A 32 -5.69 32.23 -1.14
CA LYS A 32 -4.53 32.22 -2.07
C LYS A 32 -3.23 31.95 -1.34
N ALA A 33 -3.00 32.64 -0.22
CA ALA A 33 -1.82 32.41 0.61
C ALA A 33 -1.79 31.00 1.18
N TYR A 34 -2.93 30.44 1.58
CA TYR A 34 -3.04 29.07 2.07
C TYR A 34 -2.55 28.06 1.02
N VAL A 35 -3.09 28.10 -0.20
CA VAL A 35 -2.70 27.15 -1.26
C VAL A 35 -1.20 27.23 -1.56
N ALA A 36 -0.65 28.44 -1.71
CA ALA A 36 0.76 28.63 -2.01
C ALA A 36 1.68 28.17 -0.86
N ASN A 37 1.34 28.51 0.38
CA ASN A 37 2.14 28.11 1.54
C ASN A 37 2.07 26.61 1.78
N THR A 38 0.91 25.99 1.60
CA THR A 38 0.73 24.55 1.76
C THR A 38 1.57 23.76 0.74
N LEU A 39 1.56 24.19 -0.53
CA LEU A 39 2.42 23.62 -1.57
C LEU A 39 3.90 23.77 -1.20
N LEU A 40 4.35 24.98 -0.86
CA LEU A 40 5.74 25.24 -0.50
C LEU A 40 6.20 24.40 0.69
N ASN A 41 5.36 24.32 1.73
CA ASN A 41 5.68 23.60 2.96
C ASN A 41 5.83 22.11 2.68
N PHE A 42 4.86 21.47 2.02
CA PHE A 42 4.94 20.02 1.80
C PHE A 42 5.98 19.63 0.75
N SER A 43 6.18 20.42 -0.30
CA SER A 43 7.27 20.17 -1.25
C SER A 43 8.64 20.31 -0.59
N THR A 44 8.83 21.31 0.27
CA THR A 44 10.09 21.47 1.03
C THR A 44 10.30 20.31 1.99
N LEU A 45 9.28 19.93 2.77
CA LEU A 45 9.35 18.82 3.73
C LEU A 45 9.63 17.48 3.05
N ALA A 46 8.94 17.20 1.93
CA ALA A 46 9.16 15.98 1.16
C ALA A 46 10.59 15.92 0.60
N GLY A 47 11.04 17.01 -0.03
CA GLY A 47 12.38 17.09 -0.58
C GLY A 47 13.46 16.99 0.48
N GLU A 48 13.28 17.61 1.65
CA GLU A 48 14.18 17.47 2.81
C GLU A 48 14.20 16.03 3.34
N ALA A 49 13.04 15.40 3.48
CA ALA A 49 12.94 14.02 3.93
C ALA A 49 13.67 13.06 2.99
N LEU A 50 13.52 13.23 1.67
CA LEU A 50 14.22 12.44 0.65
C LEU A 50 15.73 12.72 0.65
N TYR A 51 16.12 13.99 0.75
CA TYR A 51 17.53 14.38 0.80
C TYR A 51 18.27 13.78 2.00
N ASN A 52 17.57 13.64 3.13
CA ASN A 52 18.11 13.04 4.34
C ASN A 52 17.99 11.50 4.38
N ASP A 53 17.24 10.89 3.47
CA ASP A 53 17.00 9.45 3.42
C ASP A 53 18.17 8.70 2.77
N THR A 54 19.02 8.12 3.61
CA THR A 54 20.17 7.33 3.17
C THR A 54 19.89 5.86 2.93
N GLU A 55 18.72 5.36 3.32
CA GLU A 55 18.37 3.94 3.23
C GLU A 55 17.77 3.60 1.87
N SER A 56 17.02 4.55 1.31
CA SER A 56 16.28 4.35 0.08
C SER A 56 17.12 4.49 -1.19
N ASN A 57 18.32 5.08 -1.10
CA ASN A 57 19.25 5.30 -2.22
C ASN A 57 18.60 5.95 -3.46
N PHE A 58 17.67 6.88 -3.26
CA PHE A 58 17.06 7.61 -4.37
C PHE A 58 18.09 8.51 -5.07
N ASN A 59 17.99 8.57 -6.39
CA ASN A 59 18.73 9.55 -7.18
C ASN A 59 17.99 10.90 -7.22
N ALA A 60 18.64 11.92 -7.81
CA ALA A 60 18.08 13.27 -7.91
C ALA A 60 16.74 13.29 -8.66
N ASP A 61 16.61 12.53 -9.74
CA ASP A 61 15.40 12.49 -10.56
C ASP A 61 14.21 11.88 -9.81
N GLN A 62 14.42 10.79 -9.08
CA GLN A 62 13.41 10.16 -8.23
C GLN A 62 12.99 11.10 -7.10
N ALA A 63 13.95 11.78 -6.46
CA ALA A 63 13.65 12.72 -5.40
C ALA A 63 12.85 13.93 -5.90
N ALA A 64 13.22 14.47 -7.06
CA ALA A 64 12.48 15.53 -7.73
C ALA A 64 11.06 15.07 -8.09
N MET A 65 10.91 13.88 -8.68
CA MET A 65 9.60 13.34 -9.08
C MET A 65 8.66 13.14 -7.90
N ILE A 66 9.13 12.54 -6.79
CA ILE A 66 8.31 12.37 -5.57
C ILE A 66 7.92 13.74 -5.00
N THR A 67 8.85 14.69 -4.98
CA THR A 67 8.60 16.05 -4.48
C THR A 67 7.56 16.79 -5.33
N GLN A 68 7.64 16.65 -6.65
CA GLN A 68 6.68 17.24 -7.60
C GLN A 68 5.28 16.64 -7.41
N ILE A 69 5.17 15.32 -7.32
CA ILE A 69 3.88 14.64 -7.08
C ILE A 69 3.23 15.22 -5.81
N ILE A 70 3.98 15.31 -4.71
CA ILE A 70 3.44 15.87 -3.46
C ILE A 70 3.01 17.32 -3.62
N ALA A 71 3.79 18.15 -4.33
CA ALA A 71 3.45 19.55 -4.57
C ALA A 71 2.14 19.70 -5.34
N GLU A 72 1.98 18.98 -6.45
CA GLU A 72 0.80 19.06 -7.30
C GLU A 72 -0.46 18.57 -6.57
N TRP A 73 -0.38 17.42 -5.92
CA TRP A 73 -1.50 16.92 -5.10
C TRP A 73 -1.84 17.86 -3.96
N SER A 74 -0.83 18.45 -3.31
CA SER A 74 -1.04 19.41 -2.22
C SER A 74 -1.75 20.66 -2.70
N PHE A 75 -1.40 21.17 -3.88
CA PHE A 75 -2.06 22.30 -4.52
C PHE A 75 -3.54 21.99 -4.75
N HIS A 76 -3.84 20.92 -5.48
CA HIS A 76 -5.22 20.61 -5.86
C HIS A 76 -6.08 20.27 -4.65
N LYS A 77 -5.55 19.53 -3.66
CA LYS A 77 -6.32 19.21 -2.44
C LYS A 77 -6.55 20.42 -1.54
N SER A 78 -5.62 21.38 -1.53
CA SER A 78 -5.86 22.68 -0.87
C SER A 78 -7.02 23.44 -1.53
N VAL A 79 -7.07 23.45 -2.87
CA VAL A 79 -8.17 24.05 -3.64
C VAL A 79 -9.50 23.34 -3.36
N ASP A 80 -9.52 22.01 -3.39
CA ASP A 80 -10.72 21.21 -3.12
C ASP A 80 -11.24 21.44 -1.69
N LEU A 81 -10.35 21.51 -0.70
CA LEU A 81 -10.71 21.83 0.69
C LEU A 81 -11.38 23.19 0.81
N ILE A 82 -10.82 24.22 0.18
CA ILE A 82 -11.42 25.56 0.20
C ILE A 82 -12.81 25.53 -0.46
N ARG A 83 -12.94 24.89 -1.62
CA ARG A 83 -14.22 24.81 -2.37
C ARG A 83 -15.28 23.95 -1.68
N SER A 84 -14.86 22.93 -0.94
CA SER A 84 -15.75 22.10 -0.14
C SER A 84 -16.56 22.92 0.87
N GLY A 85 -15.94 23.97 1.43
CA GLY A 85 -16.52 24.78 2.50
C GLY A 85 -16.25 24.20 3.90
N ILE A 86 -15.36 23.21 4.02
CA ILE A 86 -14.87 22.73 5.32
C ILE A 86 -14.26 23.91 6.10
N PRO A 87 -14.52 24.05 7.41
CA PRO A 87 -13.91 25.11 8.21
C PRO A 87 -12.38 25.09 8.19
N GLN A 88 -11.76 26.27 8.08
CA GLN A 88 -10.31 26.43 7.95
C GLN A 88 -9.49 25.77 9.06
N MET A 89 -10.04 25.71 10.27
CA MET A 89 -9.39 25.05 11.41
C MET A 89 -9.09 23.56 11.19
N HIS A 90 -9.73 22.92 10.20
CA HIS A 90 -9.50 21.52 9.87
C HIS A 90 -8.60 21.30 8.65
N TRP A 91 -8.30 22.35 7.87
CA TRP A 91 -7.58 22.18 6.60
C TRP A 91 -6.20 21.56 6.81
N ASP A 92 -5.41 22.07 7.76
CA ASP A 92 -4.06 21.59 8.00
C ASP A 92 -4.01 20.13 8.44
N GLY A 93 -4.94 19.71 9.31
CA GLY A 93 -5.01 18.32 9.77
C GLY A 93 -5.32 17.35 8.62
N ILE A 94 -6.23 17.73 7.72
CA ILE A 94 -6.57 16.93 6.53
C ILE A 94 -5.39 16.91 5.56
N MET A 95 -4.82 18.08 5.27
CA MET A 95 -3.71 18.23 4.34
C MET A 95 -2.45 17.47 4.79
N GLN A 96 -2.14 17.45 6.08
CA GLN A 96 -1.02 16.67 6.63
C GLN A 96 -1.22 15.17 6.42
N LYS A 97 -2.43 14.64 6.68
CA LYS A 97 -2.75 13.23 6.41
C LYS A 97 -2.57 12.90 4.94
N ILE A 98 -3.10 13.74 4.05
CA ILE A 98 -2.98 13.57 2.59
C ILE A 98 -1.51 13.60 2.15
N ALA A 99 -0.75 14.62 2.56
CA ALA A 99 0.66 14.77 2.20
C ALA A 99 1.50 13.57 2.67
N PHE A 100 1.26 13.09 3.89
CA PHE A 100 1.90 11.90 4.43
C PHE A 100 1.57 10.65 3.61
N THR A 101 0.28 10.44 3.29
CA THR A 101 -0.18 9.33 2.44
C THR A 101 0.52 9.33 1.08
N ILE A 102 0.59 10.48 0.40
CA ILE A 102 1.26 10.61 -0.89
C ILE A 102 2.74 10.27 -0.76
N PHE A 103 3.40 10.82 0.25
CA PHE A 103 4.84 10.62 0.47
C PHE A 103 5.19 9.15 0.67
N GLU A 104 4.48 8.45 1.55
CA GLU A 104 4.74 7.04 1.84
C GLU A 104 4.51 6.15 0.62
N ILE A 105 3.39 6.34 -0.08
CA ILE A 105 3.06 5.54 -1.27
C ILE A 105 4.05 5.81 -2.39
N ALA A 106 4.38 7.08 -2.66
CA ALA A 106 5.36 7.43 -3.67
C ALA A 106 6.71 6.79 -3.32
N LYS A 107 7.24 7.04 -2.13
CA LYS A 107 8.50 6.48 -1.65
C LYS A 107 8.54 4.96 -1.79
N GLN A 108 7.49 4.27 -1.39
CA GLN A 108 7.41 2.82 -1.50
C GLN A 108 7.38 2.34 -2.96
N THR A 109 6.52 2.91 -3.79
CA THR A 109 6.31 2.45 -5.17
C THR A 109 7.50 2.76 -6.07
N PHE A 110 8.22 3.86 -5.83
CA PHE A 110 9.50 4.15 -6.47
C PHE A 110 10.59 3.16 -6.06
N LYS A 111 10.65 2.74 -4.78
CA LYS A 111 11.57 1.65 -4.36
C LYS A 111 11.28 0.32 -5.06
N GLN A 112 10.00 0.04 -5.29
CA GLN A 112 9.56 -1.17 -5.99
C GLN A 112 9.79 -1.09 -7.50
N GLY A 113 10.15 0.08 -8.04
CA GLY A 113 10.35 0.28 -9.48
C GLY A 113 9.06 0.18 -10.28
N LEU A 114 7.91 0.52 -9.68
CA LEU A 114 6.64 0.48 -10.40
C LEU A 114 6.63 1.52 -11.54
N PRO A 115 5.94 1.24 -12.66
CA PRO A 115 5.71 2.23 -13.70
C PRO A 115 4.96 3.45 -13.15
N GLN A 116 5.33 4.64 -13.61
CA GLN A 116 4.78 5.90 -13.11
C GLN A 116 3.24 5.96 -13.15
N ASP A 117 2.60 5.49 -14.23
CA ASP A 117 1.13 5.46 -14.31
C ASP A 117 0.50 4.66 -13.15
N GLN A 118 1.15 3.57 -12.73
CA GLN A 118 0.68 2.78 -11.59
C GLN A 118 0.92 3.51 -10.27
N ILE A 119 2.04 4.22 -10.15
CA ILE A 119 2.33 5.06 -8.98
C ILE A 119 1.22 6.11 -8.82
N LEU A 120 0.89 6.84 -9.89
CA LEU A 120 -0.13 7.89 -9.87
C LEU A 120 -1.52 7.34 -9.54
N GLN A 121 -1.90 6.18 -10.11
CA GLN A 121 -3.18 5.51 -9.79
C GLN A 121 -3.28 5.12 -8.31
N LEU A 122 -2.18 4.60 -7.73
CA LEU A 122 -2.15 4.23 -6.31
C LEU A 122 -2.27 5.46 -5.41
N ILE A 123 -1.53 6.51 -5.74
CA ILE A 123 -1.58 7.78 -5.00
C ILE A 123 -2.99 8.36 -5.06
N GLU A 124 -3.62 8.37 -6.24
CA GLU A 124 -4.99 8.83 -6.40
C GLU A 124 -5.96 8.12 -5.47
N HIS A 125 -5.96 6.79 -5.51
CA HIS A 125 -6.89 5.99 -4.73
C HIS A 125 -6.76 6.30 -3.24
N HIS A 126 -5.53 6.32 -2.74
CA HIS A 126 -5.25 6.57 -1.33
C HIS A 126 -5.50 8.00 -0.91
N VAL A 127 -5.20 9.00 -1.75
CA VAL A 127 -5.56 10.39 -1.46
C VAL A 127 -7.08 10.55 -1.39
N LYS A 128 -7.83 9.92 -2.31
CA LYS A 128 -9.29 9.94 -2.29
C LYS A 128 -9.83 9.31 -1.01
N LYS A 129 -9.34 8.12 -0.64
CA LYS A 129 -9.70 7.44 0.60
C LYS A 129 -9.38 8.31 1.83
N THR A 130 -8.15 8.79 1.98
CA THR A 130 -7.72 9.62 3.11
C THR A 130 -8.55 10.90 3.23
N TYR A 131 -8.89 11.54 2.11
CA TYR A 131 -9.77 12.71 2.09
C TYR A 131 -11.18 12.36 2.57
N LEU A 132 -11.81 11.32 2.02
CA LEU A 132 -13.16 10.89 2.40
C LEU A 132 -13.23 10.43 3.86
N ASP A 133 -12.24 9.67 4.33
CA ASP A 133 -12.14 9.21 5.71
C ASP A 133 -12.00 10.41 6.67
N SER A 134 -11.22 11.42 6.29
CA SER A 134 -11.06 12.64 7.10
C SER A 134 -12.37 13.44 7.19
N ILE A 135 -13.14 13.52 6.11
CA ILE A 135 -14.46 14.17 6.11
C ILE A 135 -15.44 13.37 6.99
N ALA A 136 -15.46 12.04 6.86
CA ALA A 136 -16.30 11.16 7.66
C ALA A 136 -15.97 11.28 9.16
N GLU A 137 -14.68 11.43 9.51
CA GLU A 137 -14.24 11.68 10.88
C GLU A 137 -14.79 13.01 11.42
N LEU A 138 -14.72 14.10 10.64
CA LEU A 138 -15.27 15.40 11.03
C LEU A 138 -16.78 15.32 11.28
N LYS A 139 -17.51 14.62 10.42
CA LYS A 139 -18.96 14.38 10.61
C LYS A 139 -19.22 13.58 11.88
N THR A 140 -18.47 12.52 12.11
CA THR A 140 -18.62 11.66 13.30
C THR A 140 -18.37 12.45 14.59
N LYS A 141 -17.47 13.43 14.55
CA LYS A 141 -17.18 14.36 15.66
C LYS A 141 -18.21 15.49 15.80
N GLY A 142 -19.14 15.65 14.85
CA GLY A 142 -20.13 16.72 14.84
C GLY A 142 -19.58 18.09 14.40
N GLU A 143 -18.41 18.13 13.78
CA GLU A 143 -17.75 19.36 13.31
C GLU A 143 -18.31 19.84 11.95
N ILE A 144 -18.93 18.94 11.18
CA ILE A 144 -19.61 19.23 9.92
C ILE A 144 -20.95 18.48 9.85
N ASP A 145 -21.89 19.00 9.07
CA ASP A 145 -23.18 18.35 8.82
C ASP A 145 -23.16 17.42 7.59
N GLU A 146 -24.26 16.70 7.38
CA GLU A 146 -24.44 15.78 6.25
C GLU A 146 -24.32 16.49 4.89
N GLN A 147 -24.87 17.70 4.78
CA GLN A 147 -24.89 18.44 3.52
C GLN A 147 -23.46 18.87 3.12
N LEU A 148 -22.67 19.31 4.09
CA LEU A 148 -21.28 19.67 3.92
C LEU A 148 -20.42 18.44 3.62
N MET A 149 -20.67 17.31 4.30
CA MET A 149 -20.01 16.04 3.99
C MET A 149 -20.25 15.62 2.53
N GLU A 150 -21.51 15.61 2.07
CA GLU A 150 -21.84 15.25 0.70
C GLU A 150 -21.21 16.19 -0.32
N LYS A 151 -21.28 17.50 -0.05
CA LYS A 151 -20.67 18.51 -0.92
C LYS A 151 -19.15 18.29 -1.01
N ALA A 152 -18.48 18.14 0.13
CA ALA A 152 -17.04 17.94 0.19
C ALA A 152 -16.60 16.67 -0.53
N SER A 153 -17.36 15.58 -0.40
CA SER A 153 -17.08 14.29 -1.02
C SER A 153 -17.15 14.34 -2.56
N LYS A 154 -17.96 15.27 -3.11
CA LYS A 154 -18.15 15.48 -4.56
C LYS A 154 -17.17 16.49 -5.17
N GLN A 155 -16.40 17.22 -4.36
CA GLN A 155 -15.42 18.22 -4.84
C GLN A 155 -14.10 17.61 -5.34
N SER A 156 -13.92 16.30 -5.24
CA SER A 156 -12.66 15.66 -5.63
C SER A 156 -12.51 15.63 -7.16
N ASN A 157 -11.88 16.65 -7.75
CA ASN A 157 -11.54 16.71 -9.18
C ASN A 157 -10.29 15.87 -9.52
N ILE A 158 -10.19 14.68 -8.92
CA ILE A 158 -8.98 13.87 -8.96
C ILE A 158 -8.71 13.32 -10.37
N ASP A 159 -9.74 12.88 -11.08
CA ASP A 159 -9.60 12.31 -12.43
C ASP A 159 -9.00 13.33 -13.42
N GLN A 160 -9.30 14.62 -13.26
CA GLN A 160 -8.75 15.70 -14.09
C GLN A 160 -7.26 15.96 -13.78
N MET A 161 -6.83 15.72 -12.55
CA MET A 161 -5.44 15.92 -12.12
C MET A 161 -4.52 14.88 -12.75
N MET A 162 -4.92 13.61 -12.80
CA MET A 162 -4.14 12.55 -13.44
C MET A 162 -3.90 12.85 -14.92
N GLN A 163 -4.94 13.31 -15.61
CA GLN A 163 -4.84 13.69 -17.01
C GLN A 163 -3.87 14.87 -17.20
N GLN A 164 -3.92 15.87 -16.32
CA GLN A 164 -3.00 17.01 -16.36
C GLN A 164 -1.55 16.61 -16.04
N MET A 165 -1.33 15.70 -15.09
CA MET A 165 -0.01 15.13 -14.77
C MET A 165 0.59 14.33 -15.93
N GLN A 166 -0.25 13.66 -16.72
CA GLN A 166 0.18 12.95 -17.92
C GLN A 166 0.44 13.92 -19.09
N GLU A 167 -0.35 14.99 -19.20
CA GLU A 167 -0.24 15.98 -20.29
C GLU A 167 0.90 17.00 -20.09
N SER A 168 1.34 17.26 -18.85
CA SER A 168 2.37 18.27 -18.57
C SER A 168 3.76 17.93 -19.13
N GLY A 169 4.03 16.68 -19.55
CA GLY A 169 5.20 16.30 -20.37
C GLY A 169 6.60 16.51 -19.75
N GLU A 170 6.73 17.24 -18.65
CA GLU A 170 7.99 17.50 -17.96
C GLU A 170 8.54 16.23 -17.28
N ILE A 171 7.66 15.25 -17.00
CA ILE A 171 8.03 13.98 -16.36
C ILE A 171 8.52 12.93 -17.39
N GLU A 172 8.17 13.09 -18.67
CA GLU A 172 8.66 12.23 -19.77
C GLU A 172 10.17 12.41 -20.01
N GLN A 173 10.71 13.61 -19.76
CA GLN A 173 12.16 13.86 -19.80
C GLN A 173 12.93 13.10 -18.71
N ALA A 174 12.34 12.93 -17.52
CA ALA A 174 12.94 12.13 -16.44
C ALA A 174 12.88 10.63 -16.75
N GLN A 175 11.81 10.13 -17.39
CA GLN A 175 11.74 8.74 -17.86
C GLN A 175 12.79 8.41 -18.92
N ALA A 176 13.06 9.33 -19.85
CA ALA A 176 14.12 9.17 -20.84
C ALA A 176 15.52 9.08 -20.18
N ALA A 177 15.75 9.87 -19.12
CA ALA A 177 16.99 9.82 -18.35
C ALA A 177 17.14 8.51 -17.53
N GLN A 178 16.04 8.00 -16.95
CA GLN A 178 16.03 6.73 -16.20
C GLN A 178 16.26 5.50 -17.09
N GLN A 179 15.68 5.47 -18.30
CA GLN A 179 15.96 4.43 -19.29
C GLN A 179 17.40 4.51 -19.82
N ALA A 180 17.95 5.72 -20.01
CA ALA A 180 19.35 5.90 -20.40
C ALA A 180 20.32 5.46 -19.29
N ALA A 181 20.01 5.73 -18.02
CA ALA A 181 20.82 5.31 -16.88
C ALA A 181 20.84 3.79 -16.70
N GLN A 182 19.73 3.08 -16.94
CA GLN A 182 19.69 1.61 -16.87
C GLN A 182 20.43 0.93 -18.03
N GLN A 183 20.50 1.55 -19.22
CA GLN A 183 21.28 1.04 -20.34
C GLN A 183 22.80 1.25 -20.17
N ALA A 184 23.22 2.24 -19.38
CA ALA A 184 24.65 2.55 -19.16
C ALA A 184 25.37 1.56 -18.21
N VAL A 185 24.64 0.77 -17.41
CA VAL A 185 25.24 -0.16 -16.42
C VAL A 185 25.49 -1.57 -17.00
N GLN A 186 25.04 -1.86 -18.23
CA GLN A 186 25.17 -3.20 -18.85
C GLN A 186 26.17 -3.29 -20.01
N GLN A 187 26.94 -2.24 -20.34
CA GLN A 187 27.96 -2.34 -21.39
C GLN A 187 29.35 -2.65 -20.83
N PRO A 188 29.95 -3.82 -21.11
CA PRO A 188 31.38 -4.03 -20.94
C PRO A 188 32.15 -3.22 -22.00
N PRO A 189 33.37 -2.73 -21.72
CA PRO A 189 34.14 -1.96 -22.69
C PRO A 189 34.55 -2.83 -23.88
N THR A 190 34.01 -2.55 -25.07
CA THR A 190 34.46 -3.18 -26.33
C THR A 190 35.66 -2.44 -26.93
N PRO A 191 36.73 -3.15 -27.37
CA PRO A 191 37.79 -2.59 -28.20
C PRO A 191 37.33 -2.33 -29.65
N PRO A 192 38.05 -1.52 -30.44
CA PRO A 192 37.52 -0.93 -31.68
C PRO A 192 37.49 -1.89 -32.88
N ALA A 193 36.58 -1.57 -33.80
CA ALA A 193 36.11 -2.30 -34.97
C ALA A 193 37.17 -2.74 -36.01
N PRO A 194 36.77 -3.64 -36.93
CA PRO A 194 36.70 -3.20 -38.33
C PRO A 194 35.43 -3.62 -39.10
N GLN A 195 35.35 -3.00 -40.29
CA GLN A 195 34.26 -2.76 -41.25
C GLN A 195 33.51 -3.96 -41.90
N PRO A 196 32.38 -3.71 -42.60
CA PRO A 196 31.36 -4.70 -42.99
C PRO A 196 31.45 -5.15 -44.46
N GLN A 197 30.93 -6.35 -44.78
CA GLN A 197 30.50 -6.76 -46.14
C GLN A 197 29.68 -8.08 -46.12
N PRO A 198 28.95 -8.48 -47.19
CA PRO A 198 27.49 -8.59 -47.17
C PRO A 198 26.90 -10.00 -47.42
N GLN A 199 25.57 -10.05 -47.26
CA GLN A 199 24.59 -11.14 -47.40
C GLN A 199 24.77 -12.18 -48.54
N THR A 200 24.25 -13.40 -48.32
CA THR A 200 23.30 -14.09 -49.24
C THR A 200 22.66 -15.34 -48.60
N PRO A 201 21.52 -15.86 -49.14
CA PRO A 201 20.52 -16.66 -48.41
C PRO A 201 20.36 -18.12 -48.88
N ASN A 202 19.88 -18.99 -47.98
CA ASN A 202 19.09 -20.23 -48.18
C ASN A 202 19.24 -21.07 -46.89
N GLY A 203 18.23 -21.69 -46.29
CA GLY A 203 17.14 -22.48 -46.86
C GLY A 203 17.39 -23.95 -46.49
N GLY A 204 16.59 -24.54 -45.59
CA GLY A 204 16.56 -25.99 -45.37
C GLY A 204 16.42 -26.45 -43.91
N VAL A 205 15.24 -26.97 -43.57
CA VAL A 205 15.03 -27.99 -42.52
C VAL A 205 15.48 -29.36 -43.05
N PRO A 206 15.97 -30.31 -42.22
CA PRO A 206 15.05 -31.26 -41.57
C PRO A 206 15.47 -31.83 -40.18
N ALA A 207 14.46 -31.97 -39.33
CA ALA A 207 14.03 -33.16 -38.56
C ALA A 207 15.03 -34.11 -37.83
N VAL A 208 14.77 -34.22 -36.51
CA VAL A 208 14.71 -35.44 -35.65
C VAL A 208 16.01 -36.02 -35.07
N GLN A 209 16.15 -35.99 -33.72
CA GLN A 209 16.11 -37.21 -32.87
C GLN A 209 15.87 -36.91 -31.38
N ARG A 210 14.94 -37.69 -30.79
CA ARG A 210 14.57 -37.75 -29.36
C ARG A 210 15.65 -38.42 -28.52
N SER A 211 15.78 -38.01 -27.26
CA SER A 211 15.48 -38.85 -26.07
C SER A 211 15.98 -38.16 -24.79
N GLY A 212 15.13 -38.08 -23.77
CA GLY A 212 15.49 -37.54 -22.46
C GLY A 212 14.26 -37.24 -21.61
N ASP A 213 13.53 -38.29 -21.27
CA ASP A 213 12.40 -38.28 -20.34
C ASP A 213 12.89 -37.98 -18.92
N VAL A 214 12.35 -36.92 -18.31
CA VAL A 214 12.28 -36.76 -16.85
C VAL A 214 11.02 -35.97 -16.51
N SER A 215 9.93 -36.73 -16.35
CA SER A 215 8.87 -36.55 -15.36
C SER A 215 8.58 -35.12 -14.89
N ALA A 216 7.71 -34.42 -15.62
CA ALA A 216 7.02 -33.24 -15.10
C ALA A 216 5.86 -33.68 -14.17
N PRO A 217 5.66 -33.03 -13.01
CA PRO A 217 4.54 -33.33 -12.14
C PRO A 217 3.22 -32.97 -12.83
N LYS A 218 2.25 -33.89 -12.77
CA LYS A 218 0.91 -33.77 -13.35
C LYS A 218 0.24 -32.47 -12.87
N LYS A 219 0.07 -31.48 -13.75
CA LYS A 219 -0.82 -30.34 -13.49
C LYS A 219 -2.24 -30.87 -13.38
N SER A 220 -2.85 -30.71 -12.20
CA SER A 220 -4.28 -30.92 -12.00
C SER A 220 -5.05 -30.04 -13.01
N PRO A 221 -5.99 -30.60 -13.79
CA PRO A 221 -6.79 -29.83 -14.75
C PRO A 221 -7.72 -28.80 -14.08
N TYR A 222 -7.74 -28.74 -12.74
CA TYR A 222 -8.56 -27.85 -11.93
C TYR A 222 -7.77 -26.80 -11.16
N ALA A 223 -6.44 -26.68 -11.37
CA ALA A 223 -5.66 -25.65 -10.68
C ALA A 223 -6.04 -24.24 -11.21
N PRO A 224 -6.52 -23.33 -10.35
CA PRO A 224 -6.95 -22.00 -10.79
C PRO A 224 -5.78 -21.21 -11.40
N PRO A 225 -6.04 -20.35 -12.42
CA PRO A 225 -4.98 -19.56 -13.06
C PRO A 225 -4.19 -18.75 -12.04
N LYS A 226 -2.86 -18.60 -12.25
CA LYS A 226 -1.97 -17.81 -11.36
C LYS A 226 -2.58 -16.44 -11.02
N LEU A 227 -3.18 -15.78 -12.02
CA LEU A 227 -3.85 -14.50 -11.85
C LEU A 227 -4.99 -14.54 -10.83
N LEU A 228 -5.86 -15.56 -10.87
CA LEU A 228 -6.96 -15.70 -9.93
C LEU A 228 -6.46 -15.88 -8.48
N LYS A 229 -5.33 -16.58 -8.29
CA LYS A 229 -4.68 -16.68 -6.97
C LYS A 229 -4.19 -15.32 -6.48
N LEU A 230 -3.56 -14.52 -7.34
CA LEU A 230 -3.11 -13.17 -6.98
C LEU A 230 -4.26 -12.21 -6.69
N VAL A 231 -5.34 -12.30 -7.46
CA VAL A 231 -6.59 -11.57 -7.22
C VAL A 231 -7.21 -11.99 -5.88
N THR A 232 -7.19 -13.28 -5.56
CA THR A 232 -7.68 -13.80 -4.28
C THR A 232 -6.84 -13.32 -3.11
N VAL A 233 -5.51 -13.32 -3.24
CA VAL A 233 -4.60 -12.73 -2.25
C VAL A 233 -4.88 -11.24 -2.09
N ALA A 234 -5.11 -10.51 -3.18
CA ALA A 234 -5.46 -9.09 -3.12
C ALA A 234 -6.78 -8.85 -2.34
N LEU A 235 -7.81 -9.64 -2.60
CA LEU A 235 -9.08 -9.59 -1.85
C LEU A 235 -8.90 -9.91 -0.37
N LEU A 236 -7.99 -10.84 -0.03
CA LEU A 236 -7.64 -11.15 1.35
C LEU A 236 -6.94 -9.95 2.01
N LEU A 237 -5.91 -9.41 1.36
CA LEU A 237 -5.10 -8.31 1.88
C LEU A 237 -5.89 -7.00 2.02
N LYS A 238 -6.94 -6.77 1.21
CA LYS A 238 -7.90 -5.66 1.41
C LYS A 238 -8.57 -5.68 2.79
N ARG A 239 -8.62 -6.83 3.46
CA ARG A 239 -9.24 -7.00 4.79
C ARG A 239 -8.24 -7.11 5.93
N VAL A 240 -6.95 -6.96 5.65
CA VAL A 240 -5.87 -7.05 6.64
C VAL A 240 -5.37 -5.63 6.96
N ASP A 241 -4.92 -5.41 8.19
CA ASP A 241 -4.32 -4.14 8.61
C ASP A 241 -3.13 -3.75 7.70
N GLU A 242 -3.02 -2.47 7.35
CA GLU A 242 -2.03 -1.96 6.37
C GLU A 242 -0.57 -2.34 6.74
N ASP A 243 -0.21 -2.27 8.03
CA ASP A 243 1.13 -2.66 8.52
C ASP A 243 1.48 -4.14 8.21
N LYS A 244 0.47 -5.02 8.28
CA LYS A 244 0.63 -6.45 7.99
C LYS A 244 0.61 -6.71 6.49
N VAL A 245 -0.23 -5.99 5.74
CA VAL A 245 -0.23 -6.03 4.27
C VAL A 245 1.17 -5.74 3.74
N GLN A 246 1.81 -4.69 4.27
CA GLN A 246 3.15 -4.30 3.86
C GLN A 246 4.18 -5.41 4.11
N SER A 247 4.19 -5.95 5.33
CA SER A 247 5.08 -7.04 5.73
C SER A 247 4.89 -8.31 4.87
N ILE A 248 3.67 -8.53 4.35
CA ILE A 248 3.35 -9.64 3.47
C ILE A 248 3.80 -9.34 2.03
N LEU A 249 3.55 -8.14 1.50
CA LEU A 249 3.90 -7.75 0.14
C LEU A 249 5.42 -7.77 -0.10
N GLU A 250 6.23 -7.42 0.91
CA GLU A 250 7.70 -7.49 0.86
C GLU A 250 8.26 -8.91 0.70
N ARG A 251 7.44 -9.95 0.92
CA ARG A 251 7.84 -11.35 0.73
C ARG A 251 7.64 -11.84 -0.71
N PHE A 252 6.93 -11.08 -1.54
CA PHE A 252 6.75 -11.39 -2.95
C PHE A 252 7.86 -10.77 -3.80
N ASP A 253 8.11 -11.35 -4.98
CA ASP A 253 8.90 -10.67 -6.01
C ASP A 253 8.14 -9.44 -6.54
N GLN A 254 8.88 -8.51 -7.17
CA GLN A 254 8.35 -7.22 -7.61
C GLN A 254 7.15 -7.34 -8.57
N GLU A 255 7.20 -8.28 -9.52
CA GLU A 255 6.11 -8.48 -10.50
C GLU A 255 4.85 -8.99 -9.81
N THR A 256 5.01 -9.96 -8.91
CA THR A 256 3.90 -10.54 -8.14
C THR A 256 3.31 -9.53 -7.15
N ALA A 257 4.15 -8.81 -6.40
CA ALA A 257 3.72 -7.76 -5.47
C ALA A 257 2.94 -6.66 -6.19
N GLY A 258 3.48 -6.15 -7.31
CA GLY A 258 2.82 -5.13 -8.12
C GLY A 258 1.47 -5.59 -8.66
N THR A 259 1.36 -6.86 -9.06
CA THR A 259 0.08 -7.44 -9.50
C THR A 259 -0.94 -7.53 -8.36
N VAL A 260 -0.53 -8.00 -7.18
CA VAL A 260 -1.40 -8.08 -5.99
C VAL A 260 -1.87 -6.68 -5.59
N ILE A 261 -0.93 -5.73 -5.48
CA ILE A 261 -1.20 -4.31 -5.23
C ILE A 261 -2.23 -3.79 -6.23
N LYS A 262 -2.00 -3.96 -7.54
CA LYS A 262 -2.94 -3.52 -8.57
C LYS A 262 -4.36 -4.01 -8.31
N TYR A 263 -4.55 -5.29 -7.98
CA TYR A 263 -5.88 -5.83 -7.70
C TYR A 263 -6.43 -5.42 -6.33
N MET A 264 -5.58 -5.18 -5.32
CA MET A 264 -6.02 -4.69 -4.02
C MET A 264 -6.74 -3.35 -4.11
N TYR A 265 -6.51 -2.59 -5.18
CA TYR A 265 -7.07 -1.26 -5.35
C TYR A 265 -8.06 -1.18 -6.53
N VAL A 266 -8.49 -2.31 -7.09
CA VAL A 266 -9.62 -2.34 -8.05
C VAL A 266 -10.95 -2.22 -7.29
N ASP A 267 -11.72 -1.19 -7.64
CA ASP A 267 -13.08 -0.98 -7.13
C ASP A 267 -14.06 -2.06 -7.63
N GLY A 268 -14.86 -2.57 -6.71
CA GLY A 268 -15.83 -3.65 -6.96
C GLY A 268 -15.17 -4.91 -7.51
N LEU A 269 -13.93 -5.19 -7.11
CA LEU A 269 -13.24 -6.42 -7.49
C LEU A 269 -14.00 -7.65 -7.00
N GLU A 270 -14.65 -7.53 -5.85
CA GLU A 270 -15.49 -8.54 -5.20
C GLU A 270 -16.62 -9.01 -6.12
N ASP A 271 -17.18 -8.10 -6.92
CA ASP A 271 -18.27 -8.39 -7.88
C ASP A 271 -17.75 -8.92 -9.23
N LYS A 272 -16.44 -8.81 -9.47
CA LYS A 272 -15.77 -9.19 -10.73
C LYS A 272 -15.11 -10.55 -10.66
N VAL A 273 -15.13 -11.21 -9.50
CA VAL A 273 -14.54 -12.53 -9.28
C VAL A 273 -15.61 -13.59 -9.05
N ASP A 274 -15.36 -14.81 -9.51
CA ASP A 274 -16.24 -15.93 -9.23
C ASP A 274 -16.11 -16.36 -7.76
N PRO A 275 -17.17 -16.26 -6.93
CA PRO A 275 -17.07 -16.57 -5.50
C PRO A 275 -16.67 -18.01 -5.21
N THR A 276 -17.09 -18.96 -6.06
CA THR A 276 -16.81 -20.39 -5.87
C THR A 276 -15.34 -20.69 -6.12
N LEU A 277 -14.75 -20.09 -7.15
CA LEU A 277 -13.33 -20.25 -7.45
C LEU A 277 -12.44 -19.48 -6.46
N THR A 278 -12.85 -18.28 -6.03
CA THR A 278 -12.14 -17.52 -4.99
C THR A 278 -12.12 -18.29 -3.66
N MET A 279 -13.24 -18.89 -3.24
CA MET A 279 -13.27 -19.72 -2.03
C MET A 279 -12.32 -20.92 -2.13
N LYS A 280 -12.29 -21.62 -3.27
CA LYS A 280 -11.32 -22.71 -3.49
C LYS A 280 -9.86 -22.22 -3.39
N CYS A 281 -9.56 -21.04 -3.93
CA CYS A 281 -8.23 -20.45 -3.79
C CYS A 281 -7.91 -20.12 -2.32
N LEU A 282 -8.88 -19.64 -1.54
CA LEU A 282 -8.69 -19.36 -0.11
C LEU A 282 -8.48 -20.65 0.68
N ASP A 283 -9.24 -21.71 0.40
CA ASP A 283 -9.06 -23.03 1.02
C ASP A 283 -7.66 -23.57 0.71
N GLU A 284 -7.23 -23.52 -0.56
CA GLU A 284 -5.87 -23.90 -0.94
C GLU A 284 -4.80 -23.07 -0.21
N ILE A 285 -5.00 -21.75 -0.03
CA ILE A 285 -4.06 -20.91 0.72
C ILE A 285 -4.04 -21.34 2.19
N ALA A 286 -5.20 -21.55 2.81
CA ALA A 286 -5.32 -21.96 4.21
C ALA A 286 -4.65 -23.31 4.47
N GLU A 287 -4.82 -24.29 3.58
CA GLU A 287 -4.19 -25.62 3.68
C GLU A 287 -2.66 -25.56 3.56
N ASN A 288 -2.13 -24.57 2.83
CA ASN A 288 -0.69 -24.43 2.56
C ASN A 288 0.01 -23.39 3.45
N LEU A 289 -0.74 -22.65 4.28
CA LEU A 289 -0.15 -21.72 5.23
C LEU A 289 0.59 -22.50 6.32
N PRO A 290 1.86 -22.18 6.62
CA PRO A 290 2.54 -22.79 7.75
C PRO A 290 1.77 -22.44 9.03
N GLY A 291 1.63 -23.41 9.93
CA GLY A 291 1.01 -23.18 11.24
C GLY A 291 1.65 -21.97 11.93
N ALA A 292 0.83 -21.07 12.48
CA ALA A 292 1.28 -19.83 13.09
C ALA A 292 2.41 -20.10 14.11
N THR A 293 3.60 -19.56 13.85
CA THR A 293 4.79 -19.71 14.68
C THR A 293 4.72 -18.86 15.96
N GLU A 294 3.89 -17.81 15.95
CA GLU A 294 3.60 -16.99 17.13
C GLU A 294 2.25 -17.33 17.74
N ILE A 295 2.25 -17.53 19.06
CA ILE A 295 1.05 -17.80 19.83
C ILE A 295 0.23 -16.50 19.89
N ASN A 296 -0.81 -16.42 19.05
CA ASN A 296 -1.72 -15.29 18.98
C ASN A 296 -2.63 -15.24 20.22
N LYS A 297 -2.60 -14.12 20.94
CA LYS A 297 -3.38 -13.89 22.17
C LYS A 297 -4.89 -14.00 21.96
N ASN A 298 -5.40 -13.49 20.83
CA ASN A 298 -6.83 -13.54 20.52
C ASN A 298 -7.26 -14.99 20.24
N LYS A 299 -6.45 -15.73 19.49
CA LYS A 299 -6.68 -17.17 19.25
C LYS A 299 -6.65 -17.98 20.54
N LEU A 300 -5.81 -17.61 21.52
CA LEU A 300 -5.80 -18.24 22.84
C LEU A 300 -7.08 -17.96 23.63
N ILE A 301 -7.61 -16.74 23.57
CA ILE A 301 -8.88 -16.38 24.21
C ILE A 301 -10.01 -17.23 23.62
N GLU A 302 -10.10 -17.28 22.29
CA GLU A 302 -11.09 -18.11 21.58
C GLU A 302 -10.99 -19.59 21.97
N ARG A 303 -9.78 -20.17 21.95
CA ARG A 303 -9.55 -21.56 22.39
C ARG A 303 -10.00 -21.82 23.83
N VAL A 304 -9.70 -20.90 24.75
CA VAL A 304 -10.16 -21.02 26.14
C VAL A 304 -11.67 -20.92 26.24
N LYS A 305 -12.32 -20.03 25.49
CA LYS A 305 -13.79 -19.92 25.45
C LYS A 305 -14.43 -21.19 24.89
N GLU A 306 -13.91 -21.72 23.79
CA GLU A 306 -14.39 -22.97 23.18
C GLU A 306 -14.22 -24.15 24.14
N ALA A 307 -13.05 -24.29 24.78
CA ALA A 307 -12.83 -25.33 25.78
C ALA A 307 -13.77 -25.17 26.98
N ALA A 308 -14.00 -23.94 27.44
CA ALA A 308 -14.87 -23.64 28.57
C ALA A 308 -16.36 -23.88 28.28
N GLN A 309 -16.81 -23.83 27.02
CA GLN A 309 -18.20 -24.20 26.66
C GLN A 309 -18.54 -25.66 26.99
N ASN A 310 -17.53 -26.53 27.07
CA ASN A 310 -17.72 -27.94 27.43
C ASN A 310 -17.91 -28.14 28.95
N TYR A 311 -17.73 -27.09 29.75
CA TYR A 311 -17.95 -27.11 31.20
C TYR A 311 -19.22 -26.35 31.59
N ASP A 312 -19.98 -26.89 32.54
CA ASP A 312 -20.94 -26.09 33.29
C ASP A 312 -20.17 -25.09 34.17
N LYS A 313 -20.68 -23.87 34.34
CA LYS A 313 -20.07 -22.80 35.14
C LYS A 313 -19.61 -23.28 36.52
N ASN A 314 -20.40 -24.11 37.19
CA ASN A 314 -20.05 -24.67 38.50
C ASN A 314 -18.90 -25.69 38.44
N LYS A 315 -18.81 -26.48 37.35
CA LYS A 315 -17.72 -27.43 37.14
C LYS A 315 -16.42 -26.74 36.78
N LEU A 316 -16.49 -25.66 35.98
CA LEU A 316 -15.34 -24.85 35.63
C LEU A 316 -14.75 -24.16 36.87
N GLU A 317 -15.59 -23.60 37.73
CA GLU A 317 -15.15 -23.02 39.02
C GLU A 317 -14.49 -24.04 39.94
N LEU A 318 -15.05 -25.25 40.03
CA LEU A 318 -14.48 -26.35 40.83
C LEU A 318 -13.15 -26.84 40.25
N ALA A 319 -13.05 -27.02 38.94
CA ALA A 319 -11.83 -27.45 38.25
C ALA A 319 -10.69 -26.45 38.43
N LEU A 320 -11.02 -25.15 38.45
CA LEU A 320 -10.07 -24.07 38.64
C LEU A 320 -9.81 -23.73 40.13
N GLN A 321 -10.52 -24.34 41.08
CA GLN A 321 -10.45 -23.97 42.49
C GLN A 321 -9.04 -24.13 43.09
N LEU A 322 -8.34 -25.21 42.72
CA LEU A 322 -6.99 -25.52 43.19
C LEU A 322 -5.90 -24.78 42.40
N GLU A 323 -6.27 -24.08 41.32
CA GLU A 323 -5.31 -23.42 40.45
C GLU A 323 -4.84 -22.07 40.98
N ARG A 324 -3.64 -21.68 40.53
CA ARG A 324 -3.03 -20.40 40.90
C ARG A 324 -3.94 -19.25 40.47
N GLN A 325 -4.01 -18.20 41.29
CA GLN A 325 -4.88 -17.04 41.06
C GLN A 325 -4.68 -16.40 39.67
N LYS A 326 -3.46 -16.40 39.13
CA LYS A 326 -3.17 -15.90 37.77
C LYS A 326 -3.80 -16.75 36.67
N VAL A 327 -3.85 -18.07 36.83
CA VAL A 327 -4.48 -19.01 35.89
C VAL A 327 -5.98 -18.78 35.91
N ARG A 328 -6.59 -18.72 37.11
CA ARG A 328 -8.01 -18.41 37.29
C ARG A 328 -8.41 -17.11 36.62
N ARG A 329 -7.67 -16.02 36.89
CA ARG A 329 -7.92 -14.71 36.28
C ARG A 329 -7.85 -14.76 34.75
N PHE A 330 -6.86 -15.45 34.19
CA PHE A 330 -6.77 -15.58 32.74
C PHE A 330 -7.97 -16.29 32.13
N VAL A 331 -8.42 -17.40 32.71
CA VAL A 331 -9.57 -18.13 32.18
C VAL A 331 -10.85 -17.31 32.28
N PHE A 332 -11.12 -16.66 33.42
CA PHE A 332 -12.32 -15.83 33.57
C PHE A 332 -12.29 -14.56 32.71
N ASN A 333 -11.15 -13.87 32.63
CA ASN A 333 -11.01 -12.72 31.72
C ASN A 333 -11.19 -13.14 30.26
N ALA A 334 -10.71 -14.32 29.86
CA ALA A 334 -10.91 -14.83 28.49
C ALA A 334 -12.40 -15.07 28.19
N LEU A 335 -13.23 -15.45 29.17
CA LEU A 335 -14.69 -15.55 29.00
C LEU A 335 -15.36 -14.19 28.74
N GLU A 336 -14.74 -13.12 29.22
CA GLU A 336 -15.15 -11.72 29.03
C GLU A 336 -14.45 -11.07 27.82
N ASP A 337 -13.85 -11.87 26.94
CA ASP A 337 -13.11 -11.41 25.75
C ASP A 337 -11.85 -10.58 26.05
N GLU A 338 -11.31 -10.69 27.26
CA GLU A 338 -10.11 -9.97 27.70
C GLU A 338 -8.89 -10.88 27.91
N TYR A 339 -7.71 -10.42 27.44
CA TYR A 339 -6.45 -11.12 27.71
C TYR A 339 -5.84 -10.68 29.03
N TYR A 340 -5.83 -11.55 30.04
CA TYR A 340 -5.06 -11.32 31.25
C TYR A 340 -3.56 -11.38 30.98
N ALA A 341 -2.78 -10.47 31.56
CA ALA A 341 -1.34 -10.32 31.33
C ALA A 341 -0.49 -11.53 31.78
N LEU A 342 -0.50 -12.60 30.97
CA LEU A 342 0.30 -13.81 31.08
C LEU A 342 1.22 -13.97 29.85
N PRO A 343 2.39 -14.62 30.01
CA PRO A 343 3.21 -15.02 28.88
C PRO A 343 2.43 -15.94 27.93
N PRO A 344 2.42 -15.69 26.60
CA PRO A 344 1.62 -16.46 25.64
C PRO A 344 1.86 -17.98 25.68
N ARG A 345 3.11 -18.43 25.91
CA ARG A 345 3.42 -19.86 26.08
C ARG A 345 2.75 -20.48 27.31
N VAL A 346 2.63 -19.73 28.40
CA VAL A 346 1.96 -20.22 29.61
C VAL A 346 0.44 -20.26 29.38
N ALA A 347 -0.11 -19.25 28.70
CA ALA A 347 -1.51 -19.22 28.31
C ALA A 347 -1.90 -20.37 27.36
N ASP A 348 -1.02 -20.73 26.42
CA ASP A 348 -1.19 -21.87 25.52
C ASP A 348 -1.22 -23.22 26.25
N VAL A 349 -0.34 -23.40 27.25
CA VAL A 349 -0.38 -24.58 28.12
C VAL A 349 -1.69 -24.66 28.90
N ILE A 350 -2.19 -23.53 29.41
CA ILE A 350 -3.48 -23.47 30.13
C ILE A 350 -4.64 -23.84 29.21
N ALA A 351 -4.69 -23.25 28.00
CA ALA A 351 -5.70 -23.56 26.99
C ALA A 351 -5.70 -25.05 26.64
N THR A 352 -4.51 -25.61 26.39
CA THR A 352 -4.34 -27.04 26.09
C THR A 352 -4.77 -27.94 27.26
N HIS A 353 -4.56 -27.52 28.51
CA HIS A 353 -5.03 -28.29 29.68
C HIS A 353 -6.55 -28.27 29.82
N LEU A 354 -7.20 -27.15 29.51
CA LEU A 354 -8.66 -27.06 29.52
C LEU A 354 -9.29 -27.85 28.38
N GLU A 355 -8.67 -27.86 27.20
CA GLU A 355 -9.12 -28.67 26.06
C GLU A 355 -9.05 -30.17 26.35
N ASN A 356 -7.98 -30.62 27.03
CA ASN A 356 -7.75 -32.04 27.33
C ASN A 356 -8.32 -32.48 28.68
N GLY A 357 -8.86 -31.56 29.48
CA GLY A 357 -9.46 -31.84 30.78
C GLY A 357 -10.92 -32.33 30.70
N VAL A 358 -11.38 -32.71 29.49
CA VAL A 358 -12.72 -33.20 29.17
C VAL A 358 -12.79 -34.73 29.27
#